data_AF-A0A485KGL2-F1
#
_entry.id   AF-A0A485KGL2-F1
#
_cell.length_a   1.000
_cell.length_b   1.000
_cell.length_c   1.000
_cell.angle_alpha   90.00
_cell.angle_beta   90.00
_cell.angle_gamma   90.00
#
_symmetry.space_group_name_H-M   'P 1'
#
loop_
_entity.id
_entity.type
_entity.pdbx_description
1 polymer ?
#
loop_
_entity_poly.entity_id
_entity_poly.type
_entity_poly.pdbx_seq_one_letter_code
_entity_poly.pdbx_strand_id
1 'polypeptide(L)'
;MLGVTGFETSANFIEEQKPGVFGKTMRNMWSITSLFNISIAVLTFGVLKMEGDDGIIKNSNYVLAQMGLVACGKWAQTLVVLDAFFVLCGAVLTSFVGINGLVRRLASDRVMPQFLIQKNKLRGTCHWIIISFFLIASSLVIILDADQTQMAGVYTYSFMSMMFLFATGCILLKLKRQDIPRQVHAPWWCIIFGMTLVFIGFLGNLLGNPKTLMYFVSYFIFVLLVVFGMLERVFLLRVLVVITNLLFKDKAHRLPAEQVLIDNDELSKTNVQASPALEQETSKVSALVRNIKAIKNAPVVFFIKRADLVTLNKAILYVRANESTHILRFVHVYPEQTVEALETVEQLKEMIAMYDRVYPKLQLDFYSIVGEFDPVTVEWISQTYGISTNSMFLKQPSNINMHKVSAYGVRVITG
;
A
#
# COMPACT_ATOMS: atom_id res chain seq x y z
N MET A 1 11.16 7.74 -23.00
CA MET A 1 10.98 7.92 -21.54
C MET A 1 11.69 6.87 -20.69
N LEU A 2 11.73 5.59 -21.10
CA LEU A 2 12.34 4.49 -20.34
C LEU A 2 13.77 4.72 -19.83
N GLY A 3 14.59 5.50 -20.54
CA GLY A 3 15.98 5.79 -20.15
C GLY A 3 16.16 6.79 -18.99
N VAL A 4 15.08 7.30 -18.38
CA VAL A 4 15.14 8.32 -17.31
C VAL A 4 14.31 7.94 -16.08
N THR A 5 13.74 6.73 -16.05
CA THR A 5 12.88 6.25 -14.96
C THR A 5 13.66 5.44 -13.92
N GLY A 6 13.02 5.11 -12.80
CA GLY A 6 13.59 4.27 -11.75
C GLY A 6 14.09 5.06 -10.53
N PHE A 7 14.31 6.37 -10.64
CA PHE A 7 14.70 7.20 -9.49
C PHE A 7 13.58 7.24 -8.42
N GLU A 8 12.32 7.09 -8.82
CA GLU A 8 11.16 7.05 -7.94
C GLU A 8 11.21 5.85 -6.99
N THR A 9 11.86 4.77 -7.39
CA THR A 9 12.02 3.58 -6.55
C THR A 9 12.95 3.83 -5.37
N SER A 10 13.79 4.88 -5.43
CA SER A 10 14.65 5.28 -4.31
C SER A 10 13.87 5.71 -3.06
N ALA A 11 12.63 6.15 -3.25
CA ALA A 11 11.74 6.47 -2.14
C ALA A 11 11.28 5.22 -1.37
N ASN A 12 11.29 4.03 -1.99
CA ASN A 12 10.82 2.80 -1.35
C ASN A 12 11.74 2.30 -0.23
N PHE A 13 13.03 2.64 -0.28
CA PHE A 13 14.03 2.25 0.72
C PHE A 13 14.67 3.46 1.39
N ILE A 14 13.99 4.61 1.37
CA ILE A 14 14.48 5.84 2.00
C ILE A 14 14.76 5.65 3.51
N GLU A 15 14.03 4.76 4.16
CA GLU A 15 14.20 4.41 5.58
C GLU A 15 15.52 3.66 5.85
N GLU A 16 16.06 2.97 4.85
CA GLU A 16 17.35 2.26 4.93
C GLU A 16 18.53 3.18 4.55
N GLN A 17 18.26 4.36 3.98
CA GLN A 17 19.29 5.31 3.59
C GLN A 17 19.77 6.14 4.78
N LYS A 18 21.06 6.50 4.77
CA LYS A 18 21.60 7.43 5.77
C LYS A 18 20.94 8.82 5.63
N PRO A 19 20.79 9.58 6.73
CA PRO A 19 20.22 10.93 6.69
C PRO A 19 20.92 11.83 5.67
N GLY A 20 20.14 12.54 4.86
CA GLY A 20 20.64 13.46 3.83
C GLY A 20 21.15 12.81 2.53
N VAL A 21 21.11 11.47 2.41
CA VAL A 21 21.52 10.77 1.17
C VAL A 21 20.48 10.89 0.07
N PHE A 22 19.19 10.79 0.39
CA PHE A 22 18.10 10.78 -0.59
C PHE A 22 18.15 11.97 -1.57
N GLY A 23 18.35 13.19 -1.06
CA GLY A 23 18.47 14.39 -1.90
C GLY A 23 19.70 14.35 -2.82
N LYS A 24 20.82 13.78 -2.35
CA LYS A 24 22.03 13.59 -3.16
C LYS A 24 21.79 12.55 -4.25
N THR A 25 21.08 11.46 -3.95
CA THR A 25 20.69 10.43 -4.93
C THR A 25 19.89 11.04 -6.07
N MET A 26 18.83 11.79 -5.76
CA MET A 26 17.99 12.44 -6.77
C MET A 26 18.78 13.39 -7.67
N ARG A 27 19.63 14.24 -7.08
CA ARG A 27 20.47 15.19 -7.83
C ARG A 27 21.48 14.49 -8.73
N ASN A 28 22.22 13.53 -8.17
CA ASN A 28 23.30 12.86 -8.88
C ASN A 28 22.74 11.95 -9.98
N MET A 29 21.63 11.24 -9.75
CA MET A 29 20.97 10.44 -10.79
C MET A 29 20.54 11.32 -11.95
N TRP A 30 19.89 12.46 -11.68
CA TRP A 30 19.47 13.38 -12.74
C TRP A 30 20.66 13.88 -13.58
N SER A 31 21.76 14.28 -12.93
CA SER A 31 22.98 14.72 -13.62
C SER A 31 23.61 13.62 -14.47
N ILE A 32 23.75 12.41 -13.91
CA ILE A 32 24.34 11.25 -14.60
C ILE A 32 23.47 10.87 -15.81
N THR A 33 22.16 10.72 -15.61
CA THR A 33 21.23 10.36 -16.67
C THR A 33 21.19 11.40 -17.79
N SER A 34 21.27 12.69 -17.45
CA SER A 34 21.34 13.75 -18.46
C SER A 34 22.63 13.67 -19.28
N LEU A 35 23.77 13.51 -18.61
CA LEU A 35 25.08 13.38 -19.27
C LEU A 35 25.14 12.17 -20.20
N PHE A 36 24.76 10.98 -19.71
CA PHE A 36 24.83 9.76 -20.51
C PHE A 36 23.84 9.77 -21.67
N ASN A 37 22.58 10.18 -21.47
CA ASN A 37 21.60 10.19 -22.56
C ASN A 37 22.00 11.16 -23.69
N ILE A 38 22.50 12.34 -23.35
CA ILE A 38 22.97 13.30 -24.35
C ILE A 38 24.21 12.75 -25.07
N SER A 39 25.17 12.21 -24.31
CA SER A 39 26.43 11.70 -24.89
C SER A 39 26.17 10.50 -25.82
N ILE A 40 25.34 9.54 -25.40
CA ILE A 40 24.98 8.37 -26.21
C ILE A 40 24.21 8.81 -27.46
N ALA A 41 23.29 9.79 -27.36
CA ALA A 41 22.58 10.31 -28.51
C ALA A 41 23.55 10.94 -29.54
N VAL A 42 24.48 11.79 -29.09
CA VAL A 42 25.50 12.41 -29.95
C VAL A 42 26.38 11.35 -30.63
N LEU A 43 26.84 10.35 -29.88
CA LEU A 43 27.64 9.25 -30.43
C LEU A 43 26.85 8.42 -31.45
N THR A 44 25.57 8.15 -31.16
CA THR A 44 24.70 7.38 -32.05
C THR A 44 24.54 8.08 -33.40
N PHE A 45 24.25 9.38 -33.41
CA PHE A 45 24.15 10.17 -34.65
C PHE A 45 25.50 10.38 -35.35
N GLY A 46 26.61 10.38 -34.61
CA GLY A 46 27.95 10.50 -35.18
C GLY A 46 28.43 9.23 -35.89
N VAL A 47 28.00 8.05 -35.42
CA VAL A 47 28.46 6.74 -35.94
C VAL A 47 27.48 6.11 -36.94
N LEU A 48 26.18 6.22 -36.69
CA LEU A 48 25.14 5.57 -37.49
C LEU A 48 24.41 6.57 -38.39
N LYS A 49 24.06 6.11 -39.60
CA LYS A 49 23.16 6.86 -40.51
C LYS A 49 21.71 6.74 -40.03
N MET A 50 20.86 7.71 -40.39
CA MET A 50 19.43 7.64 -40.09
C MET A 50 18.73 6.51 -40.85
N GLU A 51 18.99 6.42 -42.15
CA GLU A 51 18.39 5.46 -43.07
C GLU A 51 19.43 4.45 -43.59
N GLY A 52 18.95 3.36 -44.21
CA GLY A 52 19.77 2.28 -44.75
C GLY A 52 19.76 1.02 -43.87
N ASP A 53 20.43 -0.03 -44.35
CA ASP A 53 20.41 -1.35 -43.71
C ASP A 53 21.07 -1.35 -42.33
N ASP A 54 22.13 -0.56 -42.17
CA ASP A 54 22.84 -0.34 -40.89
C ASP A 54 22.33 0.90 -40.14
N GLY A 55 21.25 1.52 -40.62
CA GLY A 55 20.72 2.78 -40.09
C GLY A 55 19.95 2.61 -38.78
N ILE A 56 19.77 3.73 -38.08
CA ILE A 56 19.09 3.81 -36.77
C ILE A 56 17.63 3.34 -36.87
N ILE A 57 16.91 3.74 -37.91
CA ILE A 57 15.47 3.44 -38.05
C ILE A 57 15.23 1.94 -38.21
N LYS A 58 16.04 1.26 -39.03
CA LYS A 58 15.90 -0.19 -39.28
C LYS A 58 16.31 -1.03 -38.07
N ASN A 59 17.28 -0.55 -37.29
CA ASN A 59 17.85 -1.26 -36.14
C ASN A 59 17.39 -0.67 -34.80
N SER A 60 16.20 -0.06 -34.76
CA SER A 60 15.68 0.70 -33.61
C SER A 60 15.67 -0.06 -32.28
N ASN A 61 15.51 -1.39 -32.34
CA ASN A 61 15.40 -2.25 -31.15
C ASN A 61 16.76 -2.61 -30.54
N TYR A 62 17.86 -2.43 -31.28
CA TYR A 62 19.21 -2.82 -30.85
C TYR A 62 20.29 -1.84 -31.35
N VAL A 63 19.94 -0.54 -31.42
CA VAL A 63 20.79 0.54 -31.95
C VAL A 63 22.18 0.55 -31.34
N LEU A 64 22.29 0.34 -30.02
CA LEU A 64 23.58 0.37 -29.32
C LEU A 64 24.50 -0.78 -29.76
N ALA A 65 23.94 -1.97 -30.00
CA ALA A 65 24.70 -3.12 -30.51
C ALA A 65 25.14 -2.87 -31.96
N GLN A 66 24.29 -2.25 -32.78
CA GLN A 66 24.64 -1.84 -34.15
C GLN A 66 25.74 -0.77 -34.16
N MET A 67 25.69 0.20 -33.24
CA MET A 67 26.74 1.20 -33.06
C MET A 67 28.07 0.53 -32.71
N GLY A 68 28.06 -0.47 -31.81
CA GLY A 68 29.25 -1.27 -31.50
C GLY A 68 29.82 -2.01 -32.72
N LEU A 69 28.94 -2.58 -33.56
CA LEU A 69 29.33 -3.26 -34.78
C LEU A 69 30.02 -2.32 -35.77
N VAL A 70 29.45 -1.14 -36.01
CA VAL A 70 30.00 -0.16 -36.97
C VAL A 70 31.28 0.50 -36.44
N ALA A 71 31.33 0.83 -35.15
CA ALA A 71 32.48 1.52 -34.57
C ALA A 71 33.71 0.61 -34.39
N CYS A 72 33.50 -0.62 -33.89
CA CYS A 72 34.58 -1.49 -33.44
C CYS A 72 34.46 -2.94 -33.95
N GLY A 73 33.46 -3.27 -34.76
CA GLY A 73 33.26 -4.61 -35.30
C GLY A 73 32.52 -5.57 -34.34
N LYS A 74 32.45 -6.85 -34.74
CA LYS A 74 31.61 -7.86 -34.09
C LYS A 74 31.91 -8.09 -32.60
N TRP A 75 33.16 -7.94 -32.17
CA TRP A 75 33.52 -8.16 -30.76
C TRP A 75 32.82 -7.15 -29.84
N ALA A 76 32.78 -5.87 -30.24
CA ALA A 76 32.13 -4.81 -29.48
C ALA A 76 30.61 -4.98 -29.48
N GLN A 77 30.04 -5.40 -30.60
CA GLN A 77 28.63 -5.78 -30.67
C GLN A 77 28.30 -6.89 -29.64
N THR A 78 29.08 -7.96 -29.60
CA THR A 78 28.87 -9.06 -28.65
C THR A 78 28.98 -8.60 -27.20
N LEU A 79 29.96 -7.76 -26.87
CA LEU A 79 30.09 -7.21 -25.52
C LEU A 79 28.89 -6.35 -25.13
N VAL A 80 28.43 -5.46 -26.02
CA VAL A 80 27.24 -4.63 -25.77
C VAL A 80 25.99 -5.48 -25.58
N VAL A 81 25.82 -6.54 -26.37
CA VAL A 81 24.69 -7.47 -26.23
C VAL A 81 24.75 -8.21 -24.90
N LEU A 82 25.92 -8.70 -24.48
CA LEU A 82 26.09 -9.37 -23.19
C LEU A 82 25.83 -8.44 -22.01
N ASP A 83 26.37 -7.22 -22.05
CA ASP A 83 26.13 -6.19 -21.04
C ASP A 83 24.64 -5.85 -20.94
N ALA A 84 24.00 -5.58 -22.08
CA ALA A 84 22.57 -5.30 -22.15
C ALA A 84 21.72 -6.45 -21.58
N PHE A 85 22.09 -7.71 -21.84
CA PHE A 85 21.43 -8.86 -21.25
C PHE A 85 21.49 -8.86 -19.71
N PHE A 86 22.68 -8.68 -19.13
CA PHE A 86 22.84 -8.64 -17.67
C PHE A 86 22.10 -7.45 -17.04
N VAL A 87 22.16 -6.28 -17.67
CA VAL A 87 21.43 -5.08 -17.22
C VAL A 87 19.91 -5.30 -17.23
N LEU A 88 19.37 -5.91 -18.29
CA LEU A 88 17.95 -6.23 -18.40
C LEU A 88 17.52 -7.30 -17.40
N CYS A 89 18.34 -8.34 -17.17
CA CYS A 89 18.10 -9.32 -16.10
C CYS A 89 18.06 -8.66 -14.72
N GLY A 90 18.96 -7.68 -14.47
CA GLY A 90 18.96 -6.88 -13.25
C GLY A 90 17.66 -6.10 -13.07
N ALA A 91 17.16 -5.45 -14.12
CA ALA A 91 15.89 -4.70 -14.08
C ALA A 91 14.67 -5.60 -13.81
N VAL A 92 14.67 -6.83 -14.33
CA VAL A 92 13.62 -7.81 -14.02
C VAL A 92 13.70 -8.22 -12.54
N LEU A 93 14.90 -8.52 -12.03
CA LEU A 93 15.08 -8.91 -10.64
C LEU A 93 14.65 -7.80 -9.67
N THR A 94 15.01 -6.55 -9.93
CA THR A 94 14.60 -5.40 -9.10
C THR A 94 13.08 -5.20 -9.12
N SER A 95 12.41 -5.48 -10.25
CA SER A 95 10.95 -5.45 -10.34
C SER A 95 10.29 -6.49 -9.42
N PHE A 96 10.83 -7.71 -9.34
CA PHE A 96 10.35 -8.74 -8.41
C PHE A 96 10.54 -8.35 -6.94
N VAL A 97 11.66 -7.72 -6.60
CA VAL A 97 11.90 -7.22 -5.23
C VAL A 97 10.92 -6.08 -4.91
N GLY A 98 10.74 -5.12 -5.83
CA GLY A 98 9.86 -3.97 -5.66
C GLY A 98 8.39 -4.37 -5.49
N ILE A 99 7.86 -5.23 -6.36
CA ILE A 99 6.45 -5.66 -6.28
C ILE A 99 6.19 -6.50 -5.01
N ASN A 100 7.15 -7.31 -4.59
CA ASN A 100 7.03 -8.08 -3.36
C ASN A 100 6.93 -7.18 -2.13
N GLY A 101 7.73 -6.11 -2.07
CA GLY A 101 7.62 -5.10 -1.00
C GLY A 101 6.27 -4.37 -1.03
N LEU A 102 5.87 -3.87 -2.20
CA LEU A 102 4.63 -3.10 -2.38
C LEU A 102 3.39 -3.91 -2.03
N VAL A 103 3.22 -5.08 -2.65
CA VAL A 103 2.02 -5.91 -2.46
C VAL A 103 1.96 -6.46 -1.04
N ARG A 104 3.10 -6.80 -0.43
CA ARG A 104 3.14 -7.22 0.98
C ARG A 104 2.69 -6.10 1.93
N ARG A 105 3.03 -4.84 1.64
CA ARG A 105 2.58 -3.70 2.45
C ARG A 105 1.08 -3.46 2.25
N LEU A 106 0.62 -3.40 1.00
CA LEU A 106 -0.81 -3.22 0.67
C LEU A 106 -1.70 -4.34 1.22
N ALA A 107 -1.24 -5.60 1.15
CA ALA A 107 -2.00 -6.71 1.71
C ALA A 107 -2.01 -6.65 3.24
N SER A 108 -0.92 -6.23 3.89
CA SER A 108 -0.90 -6.04 5.35
C SER A 108 -1.95 -5.01 5.73
N ASP A 109 -2.01 -3.92 4.97
CA ASP A 109 -2.98 -2.82 5.11
C ASP A 109 -4.40 -3.18 4.64
N ARG A 110 -4.65 -4.47 4.35
CA ARG A 110 -5.97 -5.01 3.97
C ARG A 110 -6.52 -4.46 2.65
N VAL A 111 -5.72 -3.73 1.89
CA VAL A 111 -6.02 -3.21 0.54
C VAL A 111 -5.94 -4.31 -0.52
N MET A 112 -5.10 -5.31 -0.28
CA MET A 112 -4.95 -6.51 -1.14
C MET A 112 -5.30 -7.80 -0.37
N PRO A 113 -5.66 -8.91 -1.06
CA PRO A 113 -6.02 -10.16 -0.41
C PRO A 113 -4.92 -10.72 0.50
N GLN A 114 -5.30 -11.19 1.70
CA GLN A 114 -4.33 -11.63 2.72
C GLN A 114 -3.54 -12.89 2.35
N PHE A 115 -4.08 -13.74 1.47
CA PHE A 115 -3.36 -14.95 1.04
C PHE A 115 -2.03 -14.62 0.35
N LEU A 116 -1.89 -13.41 -0.24
CA LEU A 116 -0.67 -12.96 -0.88
C LEU A 116 0.52 -12.89 0.09
N ILE A 117 0.29 -12.66 1.39
CA ILE A 117 1.35 -12.55 2.40
C ILE A 117 1.80 -13.92 2.93
N GLN A 118 1.13 -15.01 2.53
CA GLN A 118 1.48 -16.33 3.02
C GLN A 118 2.94 -16.69 2.67
N LYS A 119 3.72 -16.92 3.72
CA LYS A 119 5.14 -17.27 3.61
C LYS A 119 5.30 -18.78 3.40
N ASN A 120 6.19 -19.17 2.50
CA ASN A 120 6.58 -20.57 2.35
C ASN A 120 7.48 -21.00 3.53
N LYS A 121 7.32 -22.25 4.00
CA LYS A 121 8.11 -22.85 5.08
C LYS A 121 9.61 -22.95 4.76
N LEU A 122 9.98 -23.19 3.49
CA LEU A 122 11.39 -23.43 3.10
C LEU A 122 12.25 -22.16 3.05
N ARG A 123 11.72 -21.05 2.53
CA ARG A 123 12.49 -19.82 2.27
C ARG A 123 11.92 -18.57 2.95
N GLY A 124 10.77 -18.68 3.62
CA GLY A 124 10.10 -17.53 4.25
C GLY A 124 9.57 -16.47 3.28
N THR A 125 9.53 -16.75 1.97
CA THR A 125 9.13 -15.79 0.92
C THR A 125 7.63 -15.81 0.64
N CYS A 126 7.09 -14.64 0.25
CA CYS A 126 5.69 -14.47 -0.16
C CYS A 126 5.50 -14.96 -1.60
N HIS A 127 5.55 -16.28 -1.77
CA HIS A 127 5.52 -16.96 -3.07
C HIS A 127 4.33 -16.60 -3.95
N TRP A 128 3.14 -16.37 -3.37
CA TRP A 128 1.96 -15.97 -4.13
C TRP A 128 2.10 -14.63 -4.83
N ILE A 129 2.84 -13.67 -4.25
CA ILE A 129 3.09 -12.37 -4.90
C ILE A 129 3.98 -12.58 -6.13
N ILE A 130 5.04 -13.37 -5.98
CA ILE A 130 5.99 -13.67 -7.05
C ILE A 130 5.28 -14.38 -8.21
N ILE A 131 4.49 -15.41 -7.90
CA ILE A 131 3.72 -16.18 -8.90
C ILE A 131 2.70 -15.27 -9.58
N SER A 132 1.93 -14.49 -8.82
CA SER A 132 0.91 -13.60 -9.39
C SER A 132 1.54 -12.54 -10.29
N PHE A 133 2.67 -11.95 -9.88
CA PHE A 133 3.40 -10.98 -10.69
C PHE A 133 3.95 -11.63 -11.97
N PHE A 134 4.52 -12.84 -11.88
CA PHE A 134 4.97 -13.58 -13.06
C PHE A 134 3.82 -13.84 -14.04
N LEU A 135 2.65 -14.26 -13.56
CA LEU A 135 1.48 -14.51 -14.40
C LEU A 135 0.95 -13.21 -15.06
N ILE A 136 0.87 -12.12 -14.31
CA ILE A 136 0.41 -10.81 -14.83
C ILE A 136 1.42 -10.22 -15.83
N ALA A 137 2.73 -10.33 -15.55
CA ALA A 137 3.77 -9.87 -16.45
C ALA A 137 3.79 -10.71 -17.75
N SER A 138 3.68 -12.04 -17.61
CA SER A 138 3.63 -12.95 -18.77
C SER A 138 2.38 -12.72 -19.60
N SER A 139 1.22 -12.46 -18.97
CA SER A 139 0.00 -12.17 -19.71
C SER A 139 0.13 -10.89 -20.54
N LEU A 140 0.82 -9.87 -20.02
CA LEU A 140 1.06 -8.64 -20.77
C LEU A 140 1.93 -8.91 -22.01
N VAL A 141 2.99 -9.70 -21.87
CA VAL A 141 3.86 -10.07 -23.01
C VAL A 141 3.09 -10.85 -24.07
N ILE A 142 2.24 -11.81 -23.67
CA ILE A 142 1.45 -12.64 -24.59
C ILE A 142 0.38 -11.81 -25.30
N ILE A 143 -0.35 -10.96 -24.57
CA ILE A 143 -1.45 -10.15 -25.13
C ILE A 143 -0.93 -9.07 -26.08
N LEU A 144 0.26 -8.53 -25.82
CA LEU A 144 0.90 -7.52 -26.68
C LEU A 144 1.77 -8.15 -27.78
N ASP A 145 1.74 -9.49 -27.94
CA ASP A 145 2.52 -10.23 -28.95
C ASP A 145 4.02 -9.89 -28.93
N ALA A 146 4.56 -9.64 -27.74
CA ALA A 146 5.92 -9.15 -27.51
C ALA A 146 6.30 -7.87 -28.30
N ASP A 147 5.33 -7.06 -28.74
CA ASP A 147 5.60 -5.77 -29.39
C ASP A 147 6.17 -4.75 -28.38
N GLN A 148 7.46 -4.47 -28.54
CA GLN A 148 8.20 -3.53 -27.70
C GLN A 148 7.62 -2.12 -27.72
N THR A 149 7.03 -1.68 -28.84
CA THR A 149 6.45 -0.35 -28.98
C THR A 149 5.19 -0.22 -28.13
N GLN A 150 4.32 -1.24 -28.15
CA GLN A 150 3.11 -1.28 -27.32
C GLN A 150 3.47 -1.39 -25.83
N MET A 151 4.43 -2.27 -25.49
CA MET A 151 4.87 -2.45 -24.10
C MET A 151 5.46 -1.16 -23.52
N ALA A 152 6.32 -0.47 -24.29
CA ALA A 152 6.88 0.82 -23.91
C ALA A 152 5.81 1.91 -23.73
N GLY A 153 4.75 1.90 -24.55
CA GLY A 153 3.64 2.83 -24.40
C GLY A 153 2.78 2.54 -23.16
N VAL A 154 2.45 1.28 -22.87
CA VAL A 154 1.72 0.91 -21.63
C VAL A 154 2.50 1.33 -20.38
N TYR A 155 3.81 1.11 -20.39
CA TYR A 155 4.71 1.59 -19.35
C TYR A 155 4.65 3.12 -19.23
N THR A 156 4.73 3.84 -20.35
CA THR A 156 4.73 5.30 -20.38
C THR A 156 3.45 5.89 -19.78
N TYR A 157 2.27 5.34 -20.12
CA TYR A 157 1.01 5.76 -19.50
C TYR A 157 0.97 5.51 -18.00
N SER A 158 1.44 4.34 -17.56
CA SER A 158 1.49 3.97 -16.14
C SER A 158 2.39 4.93 -15.35
N PHE A 159 3.59 5.20 -15.89
CA PHE A 159 4.57 6.08 -15.27
C PHE A 159 4.08 7.53 -15.22
N MET A 160 3.57 8.08 -16.32
CA MET A 160 3.03 9.45 -16.35
C MET A 160 1.84 9.63 -15.38
N SER A 161 0.95 8.63 -15.30
CA SER A 161 -0.17 8.65 -14.35
C SER A 161 0.33 8.64 -12.90
N MET A 162 1.33 7.81 -12.59
CA MET A 162 1.96 7.80 -11.26
C MET A 162 2.61 9.14 -10.92
N MET A 163 3.36 9.74 -11.84
CA MET A 163 4.00 11.05 -11.63
C MET A 163 2.98 12.17 -11.40
N PHE A 164 1.85 12.12 -12.11
CA PHE A 164 0.74 13.04 -11.89
C PHE A 164 0.11 12.86 -10.49
N LEU A 165 -0.06 11.61 -10.04
CA LEU A 165 -0.53 11.32 -8.68
C LEU A 165 0.46 11.79 -7.60
N PHE A 166 1.77 11.70 -7.84
CA PHE A 166 2.79 12.24 -6.92
C PHE A 166 2.68 13.76 -6.78
N ALA A 167 2.53 14.49 -7.90
CA ALA A 167 2.32 15.94 -7.85
C ALA A 167 1.02 16.29 -7.11
N THR A 168 -0.06 15.55 -7.39
CA THR A 168 -1.36 15.70 -6.71
C THR A 168 -1.24 15.44 -5.21
N GLY A 169 -0.55 14.37 -4.80
CA GLY A 169 -0.29 14.06 -3.40
C GLY A 169 0.50 15.16 -2.69
N CYS A 170 1.47 15.77 -3.36
CA CYS A 170 2.21 16.91 -2.83
C CYS A 170 1.29 18.14 -2.59
N ILE A 171 0.39 18.43 -3.53
CA ILE A 171 -0.61 19.49 -3.39
C ILE A 171 -1.55 19.20 -2.21
N LEU A 172 -2.08 17.97 -2.12
CA LEU A 172 -2.97 17.58 -1.02
C LEU A 172 -2.30 17.72 0.34
N LEU A 173 -1.03 17.30 0.48
CA LEU A 173 -0.27 17.48 1.73
C LEU A 173 -0.02 18.95 2.06
N LYS A 174 0.22 19.80 1.06
CA LYS A 174 0.34 21.25 1.25
C LYS A 174 -0.97 21.93 1.65
N LEU A 175 -2.12 21.44 1.20
CA LEU A 175 -3.42 22.03 1.51
C LEU A 175 -3.97 21.52 2.85
N LYS A 176 -3.84 20.22 3.13
CA LYS A 176 -4.50 19.57 4.28
C LYS A 176 -3.59 19.37 5.50
N ARG A 177 -2.26 19.34 5.34
CA ARG A 177 -1.31 19.02 6.42
C ARG A 177 -0.07 19.91 6.37
N GLN A 178 -0.27 21.20 6.66
CA GLN A 178 0.79 22.22 6.63
C GLN A 178 1.79 22.07 7.78
N ASP A 179 1.34 21.57 8.94
CA ASP A 179 2.14 21.50 10.17
C ASP A 179 3.11 20.32 10.23
N ILE A 180 3.18 19.48 9.19
CA ILE A 180 4.18 18.40 9.12
C ILE A 180 5.56 19.03 8.88
N PRO A 181 6.56 18.79 9.76
CA PRO A 181 7.90 19.32 9.56
C PRO A 181 8.51 18.75 8.28
N ARG A 182 9.07 19.62 7.44
CA ARG A 182 9.68 19.25 6.15
C ARG A 182 11.11 19.75 6.10
N GLN A 183 12.03 18.88 5.70
CA GLN A 183 13.42 19.28 5.46
C GLN A 183 13.56 20.10 4.18
N VAL A 184 12.68 19.85 3.19
CA VAL A 184 12.71 20.50 1.88
C VAL A 184 11.31 21.00 1.53
N HIS A 185 11.21 22.28 1.21
CA HIS A 185 9.97 22.90 0.74
C HIS A 185 10.04 23.11 -0.77
N ALA A 186 9.30 22.29 -1.53
CA ALA A 186 9.12 22.55 -2.96
C ALA A 186 8.24 23.79 -3.14
N PRO A 187 8.61 24.79 -3.96
CA PRO A 187 7.75 25.94 -4.23
C PRO A 187 6.53 25.54 -5.07
N TRP A 188 5.43 26.30 -4.96
CA TRP A 188 4.16 25.98 -5.67
C TRP A 188 4.31 25.96 -7.19
N TRP A 189 5.04 26.93 -7.74
CA TRP A 189 5.26 27.02 -9.19
C TRP A 189 5.95 25.76 -9.74
N CYS A 190 6.90 25.17 -9.01
CA CYS A 190 7.64 23.99 -9.46
C CYS A 190 6.70 22.77 -9.55
N ILE A 191 5.77 22.63 -8.60
CA ILE A 191 4.78 21.54 -8.60
C ILE A 191 3.79 21.73 -9.76
N ILE A 192 3.25 22.94 -9.93
CA ILE A 192 2.28 23.25 -11.00
C ILE A 192 2.96 23.05 -12.36
N PHE A 193 4.17 23.58 -12.54
CA PHE A 193 4.93 23.44 -13.77
C PHE A 193 5.22 21.97 -14.09
N GLY A 194 5.71 21.19 -13.12
CA GLY A 194 5.95 19.75 -13.29
C GLY A 194 4.68 18.98 -13.63
N MET A 195 3.56 19.27 -12.96
CA MET A 195 2.26 18.66 -13.21
C MET A 195 1.75 18.98 -14.63
N THR A 196 1.90 20.23 -15.09
CA THR A 196 1.54 20.64 -16.44
C THR A 196 2.41 19.95 -17.49
N LEU A 197 3.72 19.83 -17.28
CA LEU A 197 4.61 19.10 -18.20
C LEU A 197 4.25 17.62 -18.30
N VAL A 198 3.97 16.96 -17.17
CA VAL A 198 3.52 15.56 -17.15
C VAL A 198 2.18 15.43 -17.88
N PHE A 199 1.25 16.36 -17.68
CA PHE A 199 -0.04 16.36 -18.36
C PHE A 199 0.09 16.54 -19.88
N ILE A 200 0.92 17.48 -20.34
CA ILE A 200 1.23 17.66 -21.77
C ILE A 200 1.88 16.39 -22.33
N GLY A 201 2.84 15.79 -21.61
CA GLY A 201 3.47 14.53 -22.00
C GLY A 201 2.47 13.37 -22.10
N PHE A 202 1.51 13.29 -21.17
CA PHE A 202 0.44 12.31 -21.19
C PHE A 202 -0.46 12.49 -22.43
N LEU A 203 -0.90 13.72 -22.73
CA LEU A 203 -1.69 14.04 -23.92
C LEU A 203 -0.93 13.77 -25.23
N GLY A 204 0.37 14.07 -25.27
CA GLY A 204 1.21 13.77 -26.43
C GLY A 204 1.29 12.27 -26.73
N ASN A 205 1.42 11.44 -25.70
CA ASN A 205 1.37 9.98 -25.87
C ASN A 205 -0.02 9.49 -26.29
N LEU A 206 -1.08 10.07 -25.70
CA LEU A 206 -2.48 9.74 -26.00
C LEU A 206 -2.81 9.90 -27.49
N LEU A 207 -2.33 10.97 -28.11
CA LEU A 207 -2.55 11.25 -29.53
C LEU A 207 -1.76 10.34 -30.47
N GLY A 208 -0.71 9.66 -29.98
CA GLY A 208 0.17 8.83 -30.80
C GLY A 208 -0.41 7.47 -31.17
N ASN A 209 -0.81 6.66 -30.17
CA ASN A 209 -1.39 5.34 -30.42
C ASN A 209 -2.51 5.01 -29.41
N PRO A 210 -3.80 5.12 -29.82
CA PRO A 210 -4.92 4.87 -28.92
C PRO A 210 -5.08 3.39 -28.55
N LYS A 211 -4.53 2.45 -29.34
CA LYS A 211 -4.59 1.02 -29.00
C LYS A 211 -3.83 0.73 -27.72
N THR A 212 -2.67 1.38 -27.54
CA THR A 212 -1.84 1.21 -26.35
C THR A 212 -2.56 1.69 -25.07
N LEU A 213 -3.37 2.74 -25.19
CA LEU A 213 -4.20 3.24 -24.09
C LEU A 213 -5.23 2.18 -23.65
N MET A 214 -5.85 1.45 -24.59
CA MET A 214 -6.83 0.44 -24.26
C MET A 214 -6.24 -0.68 -23.39
N TYR A 215 -5.01 -1.12 -23.69
CA TYR A 215 -4.30 -2.09 -22.85
C TYR A 215 -3.97 -1.52 -21.47
N PHE A 216 -3.51 -0.28 -21.39
CA PHE A 216 -3.27 0.36 -20.09
C PHE A 216 -4.55 0.44 -19.25
N VAL A 217 -5.65 0.92 -19.83
CA VAL A 217 -6.93 1.09 -19.13
C VAL A 217 -7.52 -0.26 -18.69
N SER A 218 -7.42 -1.31 -19.50
CA SER A 218 -7.95 -2.63 -19.14
C SER A 218 -7.23 -3.23 -17.93
N TYR A 219 -5.89 -3.17 -17.89
CA TYR A 219 -5.10 -3.61 -16.75
C TYR A 219 -5.34 -2.72 -15.52
N PHE A 220 -5.46 -1.40 -15.72
CA PHE A 220 -5.76 -0.46 -14.64
C PHE A 220 -7.13 -0.76 -14.01
N ILE A 221 -8.17 -0.98 -14.81
CA ILE A 221 -9.50 -1.37 -14.33
C ILE A 221 -9.44 -2.71 -13.58
N PHE A 222 -8.73 -3.70 -14.10
CA PHE A 222 -8.56 -4.98 -13.42
C PHE A 222 -7.96 -4.81 -12.02
N VAL A 223 -6.87 -4.05 -11.90
CA VAL A 223 -6.23 -3.76 -10.60
C VAL A 223 -7.19 -2.97 -9.68
N LEU A 224 -7.90 -1.97 -10.21
CA LEU A 224 -8.88 -1.21 -9.43
C LEU A 224 -10.01 -2.11 -8.90
N LEU A 225 -10.53 -3.04 -9.71
CA LEU A 225 -11.58 -3.96 -9.28
C LEU A 225 -11.11 -4.85 -8.13
N VAL A 226 -9.87 -5.35 -8.17
CA VAL A 226 -9.28 -6.12 -7.07
C VAL A 226 -9.18 -5.27 -5.81
N VAL A 227 -8.68 -4.03 -5.92
CA VAL A 227 -8.52 -3.12 -4.78
C VAL A 227 -9.87 -2.70 -4.19
N PHE A 228 -10.81 -2.24 -5.00
CA PHE A 228 -12.15 -1.84 -4.52
C PHE A 228 -12.93 -3.05 -3.98
N GLY A 229 -12.81 -4.22 -4.61
CA GLY A 229 -13.39 -5.45 -4.09
C GLY A 229 -12.84 -5.83 -2.71
N MET A 230 -11.55 -5.56 -2.46
CA MET A 230 -10.93 -5.75 -1.15
C MET A 230 -11.36 -4.71 -0.11
N LEU A 231 -11.49 -3.44 -0.49
CA LEU A 231 -11.97 -2.38 0.39
C LEU A 231 -13.42 -2.64 0.83
N GLU A 232 -14.29 -3.00 -0.11
CA GLU A 232 -15.69 -3.31 0.15
C GLU A 232 -15.95 -4.79 0.47
N ARG A 233 -14.91 -5.56 0.83
CA ARG A 233 -15.02 -7.02 1.03
C ARG A 233 -16.08 -7.43 2.05
N VAL A 234 -16.31 -6.61 3.08
CA VAL A 234 -17.32 -6.91 4.10
C VAL A 234 -18.73 -6.79 3.51
N PHE A 235 -18.95 -5.79 2.65
CA PHE A 235 -20.20 -5.65 1.91
C PHE A 235 -20.38 -6.80 0.92
N LEU A 236 -19.37 -7.13 0.12
CA LEU A 236 -19.41 -8.25 -0.82
C LEU A 236 -19.69 -9.60 -0.13
N LEU A 237 -19.05 -9.87 1.01
CA LEU A 237 -19.30 -11.08 1.80
C LEU A 237 -20.74 -11.13 2.32
N ARG A 238 -21.31 -10.00 2.77
CA ARG A 238 -22.73 -9.93 3.17
C ARG A 238 -23.68 -10.15 2.00
N VAL A 239 -23.39 -9.56 0.84
CA VAL A 239 -24.18 -9.81 -0.38
C VAL A 239 -24.12 -11.29 -0.76
N LEU A 240 -22.95 -11.93 -0.64
CA LEU A 240 -22.78 -13.36 -0.93
C LEU A 240 -23.54 -14.25 0.07
N VAL A 241 -23.54 -13.89 1.36
CA VAL A 241 -24.39 -14.51 2.40
C VAL A 241 -25.87 -14.42 2.00
N VAL A 242 -26.35 -13.22 1.63
CA VAL A 242 -27.73 -13.00 1.22
C VAL A 242 -28.09 -13.80 -0.02
N ILE A 243 -27.24 -13.78 -1.06
CA ILE A 243 -27.46 -14.56 -2.29
C ILE A 243 -27.51 -16.05 -1.98
N THR A 244 -26.62 -16.55 -1.12
CA THR A 244 -26.60 -17.97 -0.74
C THR A 244 -27.89 -18.33 0.01
N ASN A 245 -28.33 -17.49 0.94
CA ASN A 245 -29.60 -17.71 1.66
C ASN A 245 -30.84 -17.58 0.75
N LEU A 246 -30.77 -16.76 -0.31
CA LEU A 246 -31.84 -16.63 -1.31
C LEU A 246 -31.89 -17.81 -2.27
N LEU A 247 -30.73 -18.29 -2.75
CA LEU A 247 -30.62 -19.42 -3.68
C LEU A 247 -30.89 -20.76 -3.01
N PHE A 248 -30.47 -20.92 -1.75
CA PHE A 248 -30.60 -22.15 -0.97
C PHE A 248 -31.66 -22.02 0.12
N LYS A 249 -32.83 -21.46 -0.21
CA LYS A 249 -33.96 -21.34 0.71
C LYS A 249 -34.48 -22.73 1.11
N ASP A 250 -33.85 -23.33 2.12
CA ASP A 250 -34.32 -24.58 2.72
C ASP A 250 -35.62 -24.29 3.52
N LYS A 251 -36.68 -25.04 3.23
CA LYS A 251 -37.89 -25.12 4.05
C LYS A 251 -37.59 -25.90 5.35
N ALA A 252 -36.95 -25.29 6.34
CA ALA A 252 -36.88 -25.79 7.73
C ALA A 252 -36.16 -24.73 8.58
N HIS A 253 -36.62 -24.23 9.73
CA HIS A 253 -37.54 -24.71 10.76
C HIS A 253 -38.44 -23.54 11.21
N ARG A 254 -39.77 -23.70 11.17
CA ARG A 254 -40.65 -23.01 12.13
C ARG A 254 -40.68 -23.91 13.35
N LEU A 255 -40.02 -23.52 14.44
CA LEU A 255 -40.34 -24.09 15.75
C LEU A 255 -41.79 -23.66 16.08
N PRO A 256 -42.69 -24.57 16.50
CA PRO A 256 -44.03 -24.20 16.93
C PRO A 256 -43.95 -23.28 18.13
N ALA A 257 -44.74 -22.22 18.10
CA ALA A 257 -44.89 -21.26 19.19
C ALA A 257 -45.68 -21.89 20.34
N GLU A 258 -45.10 -22.82 21.10
CA GLU A 258 -45.77 -23.39 22.27
C GLU A 258 -44.83 -24.04 23.30
N GLN A 259 -43.74 -23.37 23.69
CA GLN A 259 -42.94 -23.83 24.85
C GLN A 259 -42.01 -22.79 25.50
N VAL A 260 -42.40 -21.51 25.53
CA VAL A 260 -41.72 -20.52 26.40
C VAL A 260 -42.76 -19.83 27.29
N LEU A 261 -43.33 -20.61 28.19
CA LEU A 261 -43.88 -20.13 29.45
C LEU A 261 -43.29 -21.02 30.52
N ILE A 262 -42.77 -20.41 31.60
CA ILE A 262 -42.03 -21.00 32.75
C ILE A 262 -40.52 -21.12 32.40
N ASP A 263 -39.55 -20.41 33.00
CA ASP A 263 -39.43 -19.77 34.32
C ASP A 263 -38.63 -18.46 34.25
N ASN A 264 -39.02 -17.48 35.06
CA ASN A 264 -38.23 -16.30 35.39
C ASN A 264 -37.35 -16.61 36.62
N ASP A 265 -36.08 -16.99 36.44
CA ASP A 265 -34.99 -16.52 37.30
C ASP A 265 -33.62 -16.94 36.73
N GLU A 266 -32.57 -16.19 37.11
CA GLU A 266 -31.14 -16.39 36.81
C GLU A 266 -30.57 -15.81 35.49
N LEU A 267 -30.21 -14.52 35.60
CA LEU A 267 -28.88 -13.97 35.32
C LEU A 267 -27.94 -14.80 34.40
N SER A 268 -27.83 -14.43 33.12
CA SER A 268 -26.53 -14.47 32.44
C SER A 268 -26.47 -13.59 31.19
N LYS A 269 -25.36 -12.82 31.15
CA LYS A 269 -24.97 -11.90 30.10
C LYS A 269 -24.76 -12.63 28.78
N THR A 270 -25.65 -12.44 27.81
CA THR A 270 -25.27 -12.55 26.40
C THR A 270 -26.18 -11.65 25.56
N ASN A 271 -25.79 -10.39 25.39
CA ASN A 271 -26.33 -9.54 24.34
C ASN A 271 -25.82 -10.08 22.97
N VAL A 272 -26.36 -11.21 22.53
CA VAL A 272 -26.29 -11.61 21.13
C VAL A 272 -27.30 -10.74 20.41
N GLN A 273 -26.85 -9.58 19.92
CA GLN A 273 -27.62 -8.75 19.01
C GLN A 273 -28.13 -9.61 17.85
N ALA A 274 -29.46 -9.71 17.74
CA ALA A 274 -30.13 -10.33 16.62
C ALA A 274 -29.68 -9.67 15.31
N SER A 275 -28.89 -10.39 14.53
CA SER A 275 -28.58 -9.99 13.16
C SER A 275 -29.88 -10.04 12.34
N PRO A 276 -30.10 -9.13 11.36
CA PRO A 276 -31.34 -9.10 10.58
C PRO A 276 -31.65 -10.49 10.02
N ALA A 277 -32.94 -10.86 9.94
CA ALA A 277 -33.42 -12.22 9.67
C ALA A 277 -32.85 -12.91 8.40
N LEU A 278 -32.17 -12.17 7.53
CA LEU A 278 -31.45 -12.67 6.35
C LEU A 278 -30.00 -13.14 6.61
N GLU A 279 -29.43 -12.84 7.78
CA GLU A 279 -28.09 -13.27 8.21
C GLU A 279 -28.15 -14.47 9.18
N GLN A 280 -29.24 -15.24 9.17
CA GLN A 280 -29.35 -16.46 9.98
C GLN A 280 -28.21 -17.44 9.62
N GLU A 281 -27.48 -17.89 10.63
CA GLU A 281 -26.34 -18.79 10.50
C GLU A 281 -26.82 -20.18 10.04
N THR A 282 -26.93 -20.36 8.72
CA THR A 282 -27.04 -21.70 8.14
C THR A 282 -25.64 -22.34 8.12
N SER A 283 -25.54 -23.66 8.33
CA SER A 283 -24.27 -24.42 8.26
C SER A 283 -23.45 -24.07 6.99
N LYS A 284 -24.14 -23.85 5.87
CA LYS A 284 -23.59 -23.49 4.56
C LYS A 284 -22.92 -22.11 4.50
N VAL A 285 -23.30 -21.17 5.37
CA VAL A 285 -22.79 -19.78 5.38
C VAL A 285 -21.89 -19.52 6.60
N SER A 286 -21.75 -20.50 7.50
CA SER A 286 -20.96 -20.39 8.72
C SER A 286 -19.51 -19.92 8.47
N ALA A 287 -18.86 -20.40 7.40
CA ALA A 287 -17.51 -19.96 7.04
C ALA A 287 -17.45 -18.47 6.65
N LEU A 288 -18.43 -17.98 5.91
CA LEU A 288 -18.52 -16.57 5.48
C LEU A 288 -18.80 -15.66 6.68
N VAL A 289 -19.76 -16.04 7.54
CA VAL A 289 -20.07 -15.29 8.77
C VAL A 289 -18.88 -15.29 9.73
N ARG A 290 -18.19 -16.43 9.89
CA ARG A 290 -16.95 -16.53 10.69
C ARG A 290 -15.87 -15.59 10.15
N ASN A 291 -15.69 -15.51 8.84
CA ASN A 291 -14.74 -14.58 8.23
C ASN A 291 -15.13 -13.12 8.47
N ILE A 292 -16.42 -12.77 8.36
CA ILE A 292 -16.90 -11.42 8.67
C ILE A 292 -16.63 -11.07 10.14
N LYS A 293 -16.96 -11.99 11.07
CA LYS A 293 -16.68 -11.82 12.51
C LYS A 293 -15.19 -11.69 12.78
N ALA A 294 -14.34 -12.51 12.16
CA ALA A 294 -12.89 -12.44 12.30
C ALA A 294 -12.32 -11.10 11.82
N ILE A 295 -12.81 -10.56 10.70
CA ILE A 295 -12.38 -9.24 10.20
C ILE A 295 -12.75 -8.14 11.20
N LYS A 296 -13.99 -8.16 11.69
CA LYS A 296 -14.53 -7.13 12.59
C LYS A 296 -13.97 -7.20 14.01
N ASN A 297 -13.57 -8.38 14.48
CA ASN A 297 -13.03 -8.56 15.83
C ASN A 297 -11.49 -8.44 15.88
N ALA A 298 -10.84 -8.07 14.78
CA ALA A 298 -9.41 -7.82 14.78
C ALA A 298 -9.11 -6.49 15.51
N PRO A 299 -8.38 -6.51 16.63
CA PRO A 299 -8.17 -5.32 17.45
C PRO A 299 -7.26 -4.30 16.76
N VAL A 300 -7.53 -3.04 17.04
CA VAL A 300 -6.73 -1.90 16.63
C VAL A 300 -6.10 -1.26 17.87
N VAL A 301 -4.87 -0.77 17.76
CA VAL A 301 -4.18 -0.08 18.87
C VAL A 301 -4.08 1.41 18.59
N PHE A 302 -4.33 2.24 19.59
CA PHE A 302 -4.04 3.68 19.57
C PHE A 302 -3.10 4.04 20.72
N PHE A 303 -1.93 4.57 20.39
CA PHE A 303 -0.96 5.06 21.36
C PHE A 303 -1.34 6.45 21.85
N ILE A 304 -1.46 6.61 23.17
CA ILE A 304 -1.81 7.87 23.81
C ILE A 304 -0.75 8.29 24.84
N LYS A 305 -0.38 9.57 24.80
CA LYS A 305 0.64 10.14 25.69
C LYS A 305 0.07 10.89 26.90
N ARG A 306 -1.09 11.54 26.75
CA ARG A 306 -1.69 12.40 27.78
C ARG A 306 -3.18 12.12 27.88
N ALA A 307 -3.73 12.26 29.08
CA ALA A 307 -5.17 12.23 29.31
C ALA A 307 -5.82 13.48 28.70
N ASP A 308 -6.35 13.34 27.49
CA ASP A 308 -7.06 14.41 26.78
C ASP A 308 -8.31 13.84 26.09
N LEU A 309 -9.48 14.28 26.56
CA LEU A 309 -10.78 13.90 26.04
C LEU A 309 -10.91 14.18 24.54
N VAL A 310 -10.37 15.31 24.06
CA VAL A 310 -10.48 15.69 22.64
C VAL A 310 -9.68 14.71 21.78
N THR A 311 -8.45 14.40 22.17
CA THR A 311 -7.61 13.44 21.45
C THR A 311 -8.22 12.03 21.47
N LEU A 312 -8.74 11.56 22.60
CA LEU A 312 -9.46 10.28 22.69
C LEU A 312 -10.67 10.23 21.75
N ASN A 313 -11.52 11.26 21.80
CA ASN A 313 -12.72 11.32 20.97
C ASN A 313 -12.38 11.34 19.46
N LYS A 314 -11.39 12.15 19.07
CA LYS A 314 -10.90 12.18 17.68
C LYS A 314 -10.40 10.81 17.22
N ALA A 315 -9.66 10.10 18.08
CA ALA A 315 -9.17 8.75 17.77
C ALA A 315 -10.32 7.75 17.58
N ILE A 316 -11.30 7.75 18.49
CA ILE A 316 -12.50 6.89 18.40
C ILE A 316 -13.27 7.16 17.11
N LEU A 317 -13.54 8.43 16.80
CA LEU A 317 -14.26 8.82 15.58
C LEU A 317 -13.50 8.42 14.32
N TYR A 318 -12.17 8.56 14.30
CA TYR A 318 -11.34 8.11 13.19
C TYR A 318 -11.47 6.60 12.98
N VAL A 319 -11.27 5.81 14.04
CA VAL A 319 -11.33 4.34 13.97
C VAL A 319 -12.72 3.90 13.50
N ARG A 320 -13.78 4.51 14.03
CA ARG A 320 -15.16 4.21 13.63
C ARG A 320 -15.45 4.52 12.16
N ALA A 321 -14.83 5.56 11.60
CA ALA A 321 -15.07 5.99 10.23
C ALA A 321 -14.19 5.27 9.20
N ASN A 322 -12.97 4.88 9.58
CA ASN A 322 -11.95 4.43 8.61
C ASN A 322 -11.50 2.98 8.81
N GLU A 323 -11.71 2.38 9.99
CA GLU A 323 -11.24 1.03 10.29
C GLU A 323 -12.41 0.06 10.50
N SER A 324 -12.33 -1.08 9.84
CA SER A 324 -13.31 -2.16 10.02
C SER A 324 -12.98 -2.99 11.27
N THR A 325 -13.27 -2.43 12.46
CA THR A 325 -13.08 -3.11 13.76
C THR A 325 -14.16 -2.74 14.79
N HIS A 326 -14.39 -3.65 15.75
CA HIS A 326 -15.20 -3.44 16.94
C HIS A 326 -14.37 -3.33 18.22
N ILE A 327 -13.04 -3.44 18.16
CA ILE A 327 -12.16 -3.44 19.33
C ILE A 327 -11.05 -2.41 19.13
N LEU A 328 -11.03 -1.39 20.00
CA LEU A 328 -10.00 -0.36 20.05
C LEU A 328 -9.27 -0.42 21.40
N ARG A 329 -7.96 -0.66 21.34
CA ARG A 329 -7.08 -0.74 22.51
C ARG A 329 -6.26 0.54 22.63
N PHE A 330 -6.46 1.28 23.70
CA PHE A 330 -5.60 2.40 24.07
C PHE A 330 -4.38 1.88 24.81
N VAL A 331 -3.19 2.28 24.36
CA VAL A 331 -1.92 1.92 24.99
C VAL A 331 -1.20 3.19 25.42
N HIS A 332 -0.92 3.28 26.72
CA HIS A 332 -0.09 4.32 27.30
C HIS A 332 1.26 3.74 27.72
N VAL A 333 2.36 4.30 27.19
CA VAL A 333 3.73 3.89 27.49
C VAL A 333 4.42 5.01 28.25
N TYR A 334 5.01 4.68 29.41
CA TYR A 334 5.67 5.64 30.29
C TYR A 334 6.94 5.03 30.92
N PRO A 335 8.03 5.82 31.09
CA PRO A 335 9.34 5.27 31.42
C PRO A 335 9.43 4.69 32.83
N GLU A 336 8.86 5.37 33.83
CA GLU A 336 8.94 5.00 35.24
C GLU A 336 7.60 5.22 35.95
N GLN A 337 7.32 4.43 36.98
CA GLN A 337 6.11 4.53 37.81
C GLN A 337 6.20 5.71 38.80
N THR A 338 6.27 6.93 38.29
CA THR A 338 6.17 8.15 39.11
C THR A 338 4.72 8.41 39.50
N VAL A 339 4.50 9.22 40.55
CA VAL A 339 3.16 9.61 41.00
C VAL A 339 2.36 10.26 39.86
N GLU A 340 2.99 11.14 39.08
CA GLU A 340 2.38 11.79 37.92
C GLU A 340 1.98 10.80 36.81
N ALA A 341 2.81 9.76 36.57
CA ALA A 341 2.52 8.73 35.59
C ALA A 341 1.31 7.89 36.02
N LEU A 342 1.25 7.50 37.30
CA LEU A 342 0.13 6.76 37.86
C LEU A 342 -1.18 7.58 37.84
N GLU A 343 -1.11 8.88 38.14
CA GLU A 343 -2.25 9.78 38.03
C GLU A 343 -2.76 9.86 36.58
N THR A 344 -1.85 9.95 35.61
CA THR A 344 -2.22 9.95 34.18
C THR A 344 -2.89 8.64 33.77
N VAL A 345 -2.41 7.50 34.29
CA VAL A 345 -2.99 6.17 34.05
C VAL A 345 -4.41 6.08 34.62
N GLU A 346 -4.64 6.58 35.84
CA GLU A 346 -5.96 6.63 36.48
C GLU A 346 -6.94 7.50 35.65
N GLN A 347 -6.51 8.71 35.29
CA GLN A 347 -7.30 9.63 34.46
C GLN A 347 -7.67 9.01 33.11
N LEU A 348 -6.71 8.38 32.41
CA LEU A 348 -6.98 7.71 31.13
C LEU A 348 -7.98 6.56 31.30
N LYS A 349 -7.85 5.76 32.35
CA LYS A 349 -8.75 4.65 32.64
C LYS A 349 -10.19 5.12 32.85
N GLU A 350 -10.39 6.20 33.62
CA GLU A 350 -11.72 6.79 33.82
C GLU A 350 -12.31 7.35 32.52
N MET A 351 -11.51 8.12 31.75
CA MET A 351 -11.95 8.70 30.48
C MET A 351 -12.32 7.62 29.46
N ILE A 352 -11.54 6.54 29.35
CA ILE A 352 -11.81 5.45 28.42
C ILE A 352 -13.05 4.67 28.85
N ALA A 353 -13.23 4.40 30.15
CA ALA A 353 -14.44 3.76 30.66
C ALA A 353 -15.70 4.61 30.41
N MET A 354 -15.59 5.94 30.49
CA MET A 354 -16.67 6.84 30.09
C MET A 354 -16.98 6.67 28.59
N TYR A 355 -15.96 6.70 27.72
CA TYR A 355 -16.18 6.59 26.27
C TYR A 355 -16.70 5.23 25.83
N ASP A 356 -16.34 4.15 26.53
CA ASP A 356 -16.85 2.80 26.23
C ASP A 356 -18.38 2.74 26.37
N ARG A 357 -18.92 3.46 27.37
CA ARG A 357 -20.37 3.63 27.56
C ARG A 357 -21.01 4.54 26.51
N VAL A 358 -20.29 5.59 26.07
CA VAL A 358 -20.76 6.53 25.04
C VAL A 358 -20.81 5.87 23.66
N TYR A 359 -19.89 4.94 23.37
CA TYR A 359 -19.73 4.30 22.08
C TYR A 359 -19.95 2.78 22.12
N PRO A 360 -21.18 2.29 22.38
CA PRO A 360 -21.46 0.87 22.63
C PRO A 360 -21.22 -0.07 21.43
N LYS A 361 -20.93 0.47 20.24
CA LYS A 361 -20.60 -0.30 19.03
C LYS A 361 -19.10 -0.60 18.89
N LEU A 362 -18.28 -0.05 19.78
CA LEU A 362 -16.82 -0.19 19.78
C LEU A 362 -16.38 -0.46 21.22
N GLN A 363 -15.87 -1.65 21.47
CA GLN A 363 -15.28 -2.00 22.75
C GLN A 363 -13.95 -1.26 22.91
N LEU A 364 -13.80 -0.53 24.02
CA LEU A 364 -12.59 0.19 24.35
C LEU A 364 -11.85 -0.49 25.49
N ASP A 365 -10.63 -0.96 25.21
CA ASP A 365 -9.74 -1.51 26.23
C ASP A 365 -8.60 -0.54 26.53
N PHE A 366 -8.07 -0.53 27.76
CA PHE A 366 -6.92 0.28 28.15
C PHE A 366 -5.77 -0.58 28.69
N TYR A 367 -4.55 -0.29 28.23
CA TYR A 367 -3.32 -0.93 28.67
C TYR A 367 -2.27 0.13 29.03
N SER A 368 -1.60 -0.07 30.17
CA SER A 368 -0.50 0.76 30.66
C SER A 368 0.79 -0.07 30.66
N ILE A 369 1.85 0.42 30.01
CA ILE A 369 3.13 -0.29 29.86
C ILE A 369 4.24 0.59 30.43
N VAL A 370 5.06 0.01 31.32
CA VAL A 370 6.28 0.64 31.83
C VAL A 370 7.41 0.38 30.83
N GLY A 371 7.99 1.44 30.28
CA GLY A 371 9.09 1.38 29.31
C GLY A 371 9.23 2.66 28.49
N GLU A 372 10.28 2.71 27.67
CA GLU A 372 10.49 3.79 26.71
C GLU A 372 9.64 3.57 25.45
N PHE A 373 9.06 4.64 24.89
CA PHE A 373 8.30 4.52 23.65
C PHE A 373 9.23 4.48 22.42
N ASP A 374 9.67 3.27 22.08
CA ASP A 374 10.60 2.99 21.00
C ASP A 374 10.09 1.91 20.02
N PRO A 375 10.76 1.70 18.87
CA PRO A 375 10.35 0.65 17.92
C PRO A 375 10.36 -0.76 18.53
N VAL A 376 11.21 -1.03 19.51
CA VAL A 376 11.29 -2.33 20.19
C VAL A 376 10.01 -2.60 20.97
N THR A 377 9.50 -1.60 21.69
CA THR A 377 8.24 -1.69 22.43
C THR A 377 7.06 -1.93 21.49
N VAL A 378 7.03 -1.30 20.32
CA VAL A 378 6.00 -1.53 19.31
C VAL A 378 6.06 -2.95 18.76
N GLU A 379 7.25 -3.47 18.46
CA GLU A 379 7.41 -4.84 17.99
C GLU A 379 7.05 -5.86 19.08
N TRP A 380 7.41 -5.58 20.33
CA TRP A 380 7.00 -6.39 21.47
C TRP A 380 5.47 -6.46 21.59
N ILE A 381 4.76 -5.33 21.55
CA ILE A 381 3.28 -5.29 21.57
C ILE A 381 2.71 -6.10 20.38
N SER A 382 3.30 -5.95 19.20
CA SER A 382 2.87 -6.65 17.98
C SER A 382 2.93 -8.17 18.16
N GLN A 383 4.05 -8.67 18.69
CA GLN A 383 4.26 -10.10 18.92
C GLN A 383 3.43 -10.64 20.10
N THR A 384 3.38 -9.91 21.21
CA THR A 384 2.68 -10.33 22.44
C THR A 384 1.17 -10.42 22.22
N TYR A 385 0.58 -9.44 21.53
CA TYR A 385 -0.87 -9.38 21.33
C TYR A 385 -1.32 -9.89 19.95
N GLY A 386 -0.40 -10.31 19.08
CA GLY A 386 -0.70 -10.76 17.72
C GLY A 386 -1.32 -9.66 16.85
N ILE A 387 -1.01 -8.40 17.11
CA ILE A 387 -1.56 -7.24 16.40
C ILE A 387 -0.51 -6.72 15.44
N SER A 388 -0.82 -6.69 14.15
CA SER A 388 0.11 -6.17 13.16
C SER A 388 0.40 -4.68 13.41
N THR A 389 1.66 -4.25 13.23
CA THR A 389 2.10 -2.85 13.50
C THR A 389 1.32 -1.81 12.70
N ASN A 390 0.85 -2.18 11.51
CA ASN A 390 -0.02 -1.35 10.69
C ASN A 390 -1.46 -1.23 11.23
N SER A 391 -1.89 -2.07 12.17
CA SER A 391 -3.15 -1.88 12.92
C SER A 391 -2.94 -1.02 14.17
N MET A 392 -1.75 -0.41 14.32
CA MET A 392 -1.43 0.50 15.41
C MET A 392 -1.37 1.94 14.91
N PHE A 393 -1.80 2.86 15.77
CA PHE A 393 -2.00 4.25 15.44
C PHE A 393 -1.33 5.18 16.44
N LEU A 394 -0.82 6.31 15.95
CA LEU A 394 -0.31 7.39 16.77
C LEU A 394 -0.76 8.76 16.28
N LYS A 395 -0.78 9.73 17.20
CA LYS A 395 -0.97 11.15 16.88
C LYS A 395 0.26 11.73 16.22
N GLN A 396 0.06 12.70 15.32
CA GLN A 396 1.18 13.33 14.60
C GLN A 396 2.32 13.68 15.58
N PRO A 397 3.50 13.09 15.38
CA PRO A 397 4.61 13.32 16.28
C PRO A 397 5.16 14.72 16.10
N SER A 398 5.44 15.40 17.20
CA SER A 398 6.12 16.71 17.23
C SER A 398 7.65 16.59 17.34
N ASN A 399 8.20 15.38 17.49
CA ASN A 399 9.64 15.15 17.71
C ASN A 399 10.22 14.08 16.76
N ILE A 400 11.48 14.29 16.33
CA ILE A 400 12.27 13.41 15.44
C ILE A 400 12.35 11.96 15.94
N ASN A 401 12.46 11.74 17.25
CA ASN A 401 12.53 10.37 17.80
C ASN A 401 11.24 9.57 17.55
N MET A 402 10.08 10.21 17.51
CA MET A 402 8.82 9.52 17.23
C MET A 402 8.62 9.21 15.73
N HIS A 403 9.36 9.87 14.83
CA HIS A 403 9.37 9.48 13.40
C HIS A 403 9.95 8.07 13.20
N LYS A 404 10.89 7.64 14.07
CA LYS A 404 11.45 6.28 14.03
C LYS A 404 10.40 5.21 14.30
N VAL A 405 9.42 5.52 15.16
CA VAL A 405 8.30 4.61 15.46
C VAL A 405 7.31 4.51 14.30
N SER A 406 7.01 5.64 13.63
CA SER A 406 6.18 5.60 12.41
C SER A 406 6.84 4.84 11.25
N ALA A 407 8.18 4.90 11.14
CA ALA A 407 8.93 4.14 10.14
C ALA A 407 8.79 2.62 10.34
N TYR A 408 8.50 2.17 11.57
CA TYR A 408 8.28 0.75 11.89
C TYR A 408 6.86 0.24 11.53
N GLY A 409 6.07 1.04 10.81
CA GLY A 409 4.77 0.64 10.27
C GLY A 409 3.55 1.15 11.02
N VAL A 410 3.74 1.92 12.10
CA VAL A 410 2.64 2.55 12.85
C VAL A 410 2.03 3.71 12.06
N ARG A 411 0.70 3.73 11.91
CA ARG A 411 -0.01 4.74 11.10
C ARG A 411 -0.25 6.03 11.89
N VAL A 412 -0.18 7.17 11.20
CA VAL A 412 -0.39 8.50 11.80
C VAL A 412 -1.75 9.07 11.38
N ILE A 413 -2.66 9.29 12.34
CA ILE A 413 -4.09 9.50 12.04
C ILE A 413 -4.72 10.78 12.60
N THR A 414 -4.02 11.58 13.41
CA THR A 414 -4.64 12.77 14.03
C THR A 414 -3.87 14.07 13.81
N GLY A 415 -4.63 15.10 13.39
CA GLY A 415 -4.42 16.53 13.58
C GLY A 415 -5.59 17.12 14.38
#